data_AF-A0A812IWH3-F1
#
_entry.id   AF-A0A812IWH3-F1
#
_cell.length_a   1.000
_cell.length_b   1.000
_cell.length_c   1.000
_cell.angle_alpha   90.00
_cell.angle_beta   90.00
_cell.angle_gamma   90.00
#
_symmetry.space_group_name_H-M   'P 1'
#
loop_
_entity.id
_entity.type
_entity.pdbx_description
1 polymer ?
#
loop_
_entity_poly.entity_id
_entity_poly.type
_entity_poly.pdbx_seq_one_letter_code
_entity_poly.pdbx_strand_id
1 'polypeptide(L)'
;MSILTAKWWPLIWLLCRYANAMVADASCEESNFLAMQFLQMTSSLNPEPHSSLKPWDVHYYIGVTYHKSGTHLMMQLWNLTFDALGAKPADMGQWSQPCYPNYCYAPDAPIQLWLNLYSPEKAQESRRDAADRGLRGLRVAGFVRDPVSMIVSAYCYHHRGEEPWNMVENPHNILTQMGPREGLAFLGERMLPKVTNMTDVFAHPANDTLRLDYEKTTASSDGFDSEMVKLIDFFFQGFISDEENALVLNATQMADLNRHPFLETEHSNDDDCEARTREYVPTMPAHLLAQYRSFQQRLGYAPA
;
A
#
# COMPACT_ATOMS: atom_id res chain seq x y z
N MET A 1 -35.49 -15.69 35.08
CA MET A 1 -34.92 -14.58 35.86
C MET A 1 -33.44 -14.52 35.57
N SER A 2 -33.04 -13.64 34.65
CA SER A 2 -31.65 -13.22 34.48
C SER A 2 -31.70 -11.78 33.98
N ILE A 3 -31.22 -10.88 34.84
CA ILE A 3 -31.06 -9.44 34.58
C ILE A 3 -29.60 -9.29 34.24
N LEU A 4 -29.25 -8.80 33.04
CA LEU A 4 -27.98 -8.14 32.70
C LEU A 4 -27.95 -7.85 31.19
N THR A 5 -28.35 -6.64 30.75
CA THR A 5 -27.80 -5.94 29.56
C THR A 5 -28.34 -4.51 29.52
N ALA A 6 -27.65 -3.56 30.14
CA ALA A 6 -27.79 -2.11 29.86
C ALA A 6 -26.72 -1.31 30.64
N LYS A 7 -25.44 -1.41 30.30
CA LYS A 7 -24.39 -0.62 31.00
C LYS A 7 -23.22 -0.06 30.19
N TRP A 8 -23.22 -0.12 28.86
CA TRP A 8 -22.07 0.39 28.07
C TRP A 8 -22.36 1.63 27.20
N TRP A 9 -23.61 2.02 27.03
CA TRP A 9 -23.97 3.24 26.29
C TRP A 9 -23.57 4.59 26.93
N PRO A 10 -23.47 4.76 28.27
CA PRO A 10 -23.17 6.07 28.84
C PRO A 10 -21.70 6.50 28.72
N LEU A 11 -20.75 5.58 28.51
CA LEU A 11 -19.32 5.91 28.49
C LEU A 11 -18.87 6.54 27.16
N ILE A 12 -19.43 6.07 26.04
CA ILE A 12 -19.12 6.60 24.70
C ILE A 12 -19.67 8.03 24.54
N TRP A 13 -20.84 8.31 25.14
CA TRP A 13 -21.43 9.66 25.17
C TRP A 13 -20.66 10.65 26.05
N LEU A 14 -20.00 10.17 27.12
CA LEU A 14 -19.24 11.03 28.03
C LEU A 14 -17.88 11.46 27.46
N LEU A 15 -17.23 10.59 26.66
CA LEU A 15 -15.96 10.91 26.01
C LEU A 15 -16.12 11.96 24.91
N CYS A 16 -17.24 11.96 24.16
CA CYS A 16 -17.54 13.01 23.19
C CYS A 16 -17.86 14.38 23.82
N ARG A 17 -18.35 14.42 25.06
CA ARG A 17 -18.65 15.71 25.74
C ARG A 17 -17.42 16.40 26.31
N TYR A 18 -16.36 15.67 26.65
CA TYR A 18 -15.14 16.30 27.17
C TYR A 18 -14.22 16.87 26.08
N ALA A 19 -14.42 16.47 24.81
CA ALA A 19 -13.72 17.07 23.66
C ALA A 19 -14.37 18.37 23.14
N ASN A 20 -15.62 18.66 23.53
CA ASN A 20 -16.42 19.76 22.98
C ASN A 20 -16.41 21.04 23.86
N ALA A 21 -15.23 21.53 24.20
CA ALA A 21 -15.09 22.88 24.77
C ALA A 21 -14.29 23.85 23.89
N MET A 22 -13.58 23.39 22.85
CA MET A 22 -12.96 24.27 21.87
C MET A 22 -12.92 23.61 20.49
N VAL A 23 -13.45 24.34 19.50
CA VAL A 23 -13.51 24.02 18.07
C VAL A 23 -14.64 23.04 17.69
N ALA A 24 -15.71 23.61 17.13
CA ALA A 24 -16.70 22.86 16.35
C ALA A 24 -16.04 22.53 15.01
N ASP A 25 -15.62 21.29 14.82
CA ASP A 25 -15.15 20.79 13.54
C ASP A 25 -15.76 19.42 13.24
N ALA A 26 -16.07 19.18 11.97
CA ALA A 26 -16.87 18.09 11.45
C ALA A 26 -16.24 16.67 11.59
N SER A 27 -15.19 16.49 12.38
CA SER A 27 -14.37 15.28 12.44
C SER A 27 -14.95 14.12 13.28
N CYS A 28 -15.99 14.38 14.09
CA CYS A 28 -16.59 13.34 14.93
C CYS A 28 -17.62 12.47 14.18
N GLU A 29 -18.24 12.94 13.10
CA GLU A 29 -19.24 12.13 12.38
C GLU A 29 -18.59 11.04 11.52
N GLU A 30 -17.47 11.34 10.85
CA GLU A 30 -16.72 10.35 10.04
C GLU A 30 -16.08 9.26 10.91
N SER A 31 -15.51 9.64 12.06
CA SER A 31 -14.92 8.69 13.01
C SER A 31 -15.95 7.72 13.59
N ASN A 32 -17.19 8.17 13.79
CA ASN A 32 -18.28 7.33 14.29
C ASN A 32 -18.86 6.42 13.20
N PHE A 33 -18.86 6.86 11.94
CA PHE A 33 -19.32 6.04 10.81
C PHE A 33 -18.41 4.82 10.61
N LEU A 34 -17.09 5.02 10.59
CA LEU A 34 -16.11 3.93 10.49
C LEU A 34 -16.22 2.96 11.67
N ALA A 35 -16.28 3.48 12.90
CA ALA A 35 -16.40 2.64 14.09
C ALA A 35 -17.69 1.80 14.11
N MET A 36 -18.81 2.33 13.60
CA MET A 36 -20.07 1.58 13.53
C MET A 36 -20.08 0.51 12.44
N GLN A 37 -19.46 0.74 11.28
CA GLN A 37 -19.32 -0.31 10.26
C GLN A 37 -18.45 -1.48 10.78
N PHE A 38 -17.34 -1.18 11.45
CA PHE A 38 -16.50 -2.21 12.09
C PHE A 38 -17.25 -3.01 13.17
N LEU A 39 -18.08 -2.34 13.98
CA LEU A 39 -18.89 -3.01 15.03
C LEU A 39 -20.01 -3.89 14.46
N GLN A 40 -20.61 -3.53 13.32
CA GLN A 40 -21.63 -4.36 12.68
C GLN A 40 -21.03 -5.60 12.02
N MET A 41 -19.84 -5.49 11.42
CA MET A 41 -19.14 -6.64 10.81
C MET A 41 -18.72 -7.69 11.86
N THR A 42 -18.30 -7.25 13.05
CA THR A 42 -17.83 -8.16 14.11
C THR A 42 -18.95 -8.92 14.84
N SER A 43 -20.20 -8.46 14.76
CA SER A 43 -21.32 -9.06 15.50
C SER A 43 -21.97 -10.27 14.81
N SER A 44 -21.66 -10.58 13.54
CA SER A 44 -22.39 -11.61 12.77
C SER A 44 -21.69 -12.98 12.65
N LEU A 45 -20.49 -13.12 13.20
CA LEU A 45 -19.68 -14.33 12.98
C LEU A 45 -19.81 -15.31 14.15
N ASN A 46 -20.73 -16.27 14.03
CA ASN A 46 -20.59 -17.59 14.64
C ASN A 46 -20.29 -18.58 13.52
N PRO A 47 -19.02 -18.76 13.11
CA PRO A 47 -18.68 -19.73 12.07
C PRO A 47 -18.65 -21.16 12.64
N GLU A 48 -19.12 -22.10 11.84
CA GLU A 48 -18.78 -23.53 11.94
C GLU A 48 -17.25 -23.70 11.99
N PRO A 49 -16.70 -24.76 12.62
CA PRO A 49 -15.26 -24.90 12.86
C PRO A 49 -14.50 -25.21 11.57
N HIS A 50 -14.28 -24.20 10.74
CA HIS A 50 -13.16 -24.18 9.81
C HIS A 50 -11.86 -24.27 10.62
N SER A 51 -10.85 -24.93 10.03
CA SER A 51 -9.50 -25.11 10.58
C SER A 51 -9.06 -23.93 11.45
N SER A 52 -8.66 -24.19 12.70
CA SER A 52 -8.21 -23.16 13.65
C SER A 52 -6.94 -22.41 13.20
N LEU A 53 -6.32 -22.82 12.09
CA LEU A 53 -5.13 -22.19 11.52
C LEU A 53 -5.52 -20.91 10.77
N LYS A 54 -4.85 -19.81 11.09
CA LYS A 54 -4.96 -18.57 10.34
C LYS A 54 -4.18 -18.67 9.03
N PRO A 55 -4.52 -17.89 7.99
CA PRO A 55 -3.80 -17.96 6.72
C PRO A 55 -2.29 -17.73 6.84
N TRP A 56 -1.86 -16.89 7.78
CA TRP A 56 -0.46 -16.58 8.08
C TRP A 56 0.26 -17.61 8.98
N ASP A 57 -0.45 -18.64 9.46
CA ASP A 57 0.17 -19.86 10.00
C ASP A 57 0.60 -20.81 8.87
N VAL A 58 0.15 -20.56 7.63
CA VAL A 58 0.34 -21.44 6.48
C VAL A 58 1.32 -20.85 5.46
N HIS A 59 1.24 -19.55 5.19
CA HIS A 59 2.11 -18.86 4.24
C HIS A 59 2.78 -17.64 4.87
N TYR A 60 3.91 -17.26 4.28
CA TYR A 60 4.54 -15.98 4.53
C TYR A 60 3.99 -14.95 3.55
N TYR A 61 3.39 -13.86 4.02
CA TYR A 61 2.83 -12.81 3.17
C TYR A 61 3.72 -11.58 3.13
N ILE A 62 4.01 -11.06 1.93
CA ILE A 62 4.78 -9.83 1.73
C ILE A 62 4.04 -8.89 0.78
N GLY A 63 3.64 -7.73 1.30
CA GLY A 63 3.20 -6.59 0.52
C GLY A 63 4.42 -5.81 0.08
N VAL A 64 4.46 -5.37 -1.17
CA VAL A 64 5.61 -4.66 -1.74
C VAL A 64 5.16 -3.36 -2.36
N THR A 65 5.89 -2.29 -2.04
CA THR A 65 5.75 -1.01 -2.72
C THR A 65 7.10 -0.34 -2.92
N TYR A 66 7.20 0.40 -4.02
CA TYR A 66 8.30 1.29 -4.33
C TYR A 66 7.83 2.74 -4.27
N HIS A 67 8.75 3.67 -4.05
CA HIS A 67 8.46 5.09 -3.93
C HIS A 67 7.64 5.57 -5.13
N LYS A 68 6.48 6.17 -4.86
CA LYS A 68 5.48 6.62 -5.86
C LYS A 68 4.83 5.54 -6.73
N SER A 69 4.94 4.25 -6.38
CA SER A 69 4.19 3.17 -7.06
C SER A 69 2.78 2.90 -6.49
N GLY A 70 2.38 3.60 -5.42
CA GLY A 70 1.12 3.35 -4.70
C GLY A 70 1.31 2.94 -3.24
N THR A 71 2.34 3.48 -2.57
CA THR A 71 2.71 3.11 -1.18
C THR A 71 1.57 3.22 -0.18
N HIS A 72 0.88 4.36 -0.12
CA HIS A 72 -0.20 4.56 0.85
C HIS A 72 -1.39 3.66 0.56
N LEU A 73 -1.76 3.51 -0.71
CA LEU A 73 -2.79 2.58 -1.15
C LEU A 73 -2.45 1.14 -0.73
N MET A 74 -1.22 0.67 -0.95
CA MET A 74 -0.80 -0.66 -0.50
C MET A 74 -0.83 -0.77 1.02
N MET A 75 -0.36 0.23 1.78
CA MET A 75 -0.42 0.24 3.24
C MET A 75 -1.85 0.07 3.76
N GLN A 76 -2.80 0.82 3.20
CA GLN A 76 -4.21 0.73 3.56
C GLN A 76 -4.79 -0.64 3.21
N LEU A 77 -4.56 -1.12 1.98
CA LEU A 77 -5.03 -2.44 1.55
C LEU A 77 -4.47 -3.55 2.41
N TRP A 78 -3.19 -3.46 2.79
CA TRP A 78 -2.52 -4.43 3.66
C TRP A 78 -3.21 -4.51 5.02
N ASN A 79 -3.42 -3.36 5.67
CA ASN A 79 -4.08 -3.29 6.97
C ASN A 79 -5.54 -3.76 6.88
N LEU A 80 -6.33 -3.21 5.96
CA LEU A 80 -7.74 -3.57 5.79
C LEU A 80 -7.93 -5.07 5.52
N THR A 81 -7.07 -5.67 4.70
CA THR A 81 -7.14 -7.10 4.35
C THR A 81 -6.90 -7.99 5.57
N PHE A 82 -5.81 -7.76 6.30
CA PHE A 82 -5.42 -8.64 7.41
C PHE A 82 -6.20 -8.34 8.69
N ASP A 83 -6.56 -7.08 8.96
CA ASP A 83 -7.42 -6.70 10.09
C ASP A 83 -8.82 -7.32 9.95
N ALA A 84 -9.39 -7.36 8.75
CA ALA A 84 -10.67 -8.02 8.47
C ALA A 84 -10.66 -9.52 8.83
N LEU A 85 -9.50 -10.18 8.75
CA LEU A 85 -9.30 -11.58 9.13
C LEU A 85 -8.89 -11.76 10.61
N GLY A 86 -8.80 -10.64 11.36
CA GLY A 86 -8.45 -10.60 12.77
C GLY A 86 -6.95 -10.75 13.05
N ALA A 87 -6.09 -10.33 12.13
CA ALA A 87 -4.67 -10.17 12.43
C ALA A 87 -4.47 -9.15 13.55
N LYS A 88 -3.48 -9.38 14.41
CA LYS A 88 -3.11 -8.46 15.49
C LYS A 88 -1.89 -7.66 15.07
N PRO A 89 -1.60 -6.52 15.72
CA PRO A 89 -0.37 -5.77 15.46
C PRO A 89 0.93 -6.59 15.60
N ALA A 90 0.94 -7.65 16.41
CA ALA A 90 2.09 -8.55 16.55
C ALA A 90 2.26 -9.53 15.38
N ASP A 91 1.21 -9.76 14.58
CA ASP A 91 1.22 -10.62 13.40
C ASP A 91 1.71 -9.87 12.15
N MET A 92 1.81 -8.53 12.24
CA MET A 92 2.16 -7.65 11.14
C MET A 92 3.48 -6.93 11.39
N GLY A 93 4.27 -6.78 10.34
CA GLY A 93 5.52 -6.03 10.34
C GLY A 93 5.60 -5.12 9.13
N GLN A 94 6.42 -4.07 9.25
CA GLN A 94 6.71 -3.16 8.15
C GLN A 94 8.21 -2.90 8.12
N TRP A 95 8.81 -2.93 6.94
CA TRP A 95 10.24 -2.65 6.75
C TRP A 95 10.47 -1.71 5.56
N SER A 96 11.42 -0.79 5.69
CA SER A 96 11.73 0.18 4.64
C SER A 96 13.22 0.34 4.41
N GLN A 97 13.60 0.79 3.21
CA GLN A 97 14.96 1.24 2.91
C GLN A 97 14.98 2.72 2.47
N PRO A 98 15.60 3.62 3.27
CA PRO A 98 16.19 3.37 4.58
C PRO A 98 15.10 3.10 5.62
N CYS A 99 15.51 2.56 6.76
CA CYS A 99 14.62 2.26 7.85
C CYS A 99 14.48 3.49 8.76
N TYR A 100 13.39 4.25 8.59
CA TYR A 100 13.16 5.47 9.38
C TYR A 100 12.68 5.12 10.80
N PRO A 101 13.00 5.94 11.83
CA PRO A 101 12.48 5.74 13.18
C PRO A 101 10.95 5.63 13.18
N ASN A 102 10.40 4.65 13.90
CA ASN A 102 8.97 4.35 14.00
C ASN A 102 8.29 3.87 12.71
N TYR A 103 9.03 3.69 11.61
CA TYR A 103 8.50 3.18 10.34
C TYR A 103 8.73 1.68 10.14
N CYS A 104 9.62 1.13 10.95
CA CYS A 104 10.15 -0.20 10.85
C CYS A 104 9.86 -0.98 12.14
N TYR A 105 9.14 -2.08 12.05
CA TYR A 105 8.80 -2.88 13.22
C TYR A 105 8.55 -4.36 12.86
N ALA A 106 8.69 -5.21 13.87
CA ALA A 106 8.39 -6.65 13.83
C ALA A 106 8.94 -7.36 12.57
N PRO A 107 10.27 -7.42 12.37
CA PRO A 107 10.87 -8.00 11.16
C PRO A 107 10.57 -9.49 10.97
N ASP A 108 10.20 -10.19 12.05
CA ASP A 108 9.93 -11.64 12.04
C ASP A 108 8.42 -11.96 11.92
N ALA A 109 7.56 -10.95 11.81
CA ALA A 109 6.12 -11.15 11.68
C ALA A 109 5.76 -11.89 10.37
N PRO A 110 4.76 -12.80 10.38
CA PRO A 110 4.37 -13.59 9.20
C PRO A 110 3.64 -12.78 8.12
N ILE A 111 3.22 -11.54 8.42
CA ILE A 111 2.62 -10.62 7.47
C ILE A 111 3.52 -9.39 7.40
N GLN A 112 4.18 -9.17 6.26
CA GLN A 112 5.15 -8.07 6.11
C GLN A 112 4.72 -7.09 5.04
N LEU A 113 5.00 -5.80 5.26
CA LEU A 113 4.93 -4.78 4.22
C LEU A 113 6.31 -4.17 3.99
N TRP A 114 6.84 -4.29 2.78
CA TRP A 114 8.19 -3.84 2.43
C TRP A 114 8.16 -2.65 1.48
N LEU A 115 8.81 -1.56 1.90
CA LEU A 115 8.87 -0.28 1.19
C LEU A 115 10.29 -0.06 0.64
N ASN A 116 10.43 0.09 -0.67
CA ASN A 116 11.70 0.35 -1.36
C ASN A 116 12.78 -0.74 -1.20
N LEU A 117 12.44 -1.90 -0.63
CA LEU A 117 13.41 -2.93 -0.24
C LEU A 117 13.37 -4.17 -1.14
N TYR A 118 12.21 -4.55 -1.66
CA TYR A 118 12.04 -5.83 -2.34
C TYR A 118 12.80 -5.86 -3.67
N SER A 119 13.57 -6.90 -3.90
CA SER A 119 14.44 -7.14 -5.05
C SER A 119 14.44 -8.64 -5.42
N PRO A 120 15.02 -9.06 -6.56
CA PRO A 120 15.16 -10.48 -6.88
C PRO A 120 15.89 -11.29 -5.80
N GLU A 121 16.96 -10.73 -5.21
CA GLU A 121 17.72 -11.36 -4.13
C GLU A 121 16.84 -11.52 -2.89
N LYS A 122 16.12 -10.44 -2.52
CA LYS A 122 15.19 -10.43 -1.40
C LYS A 122 14.05 -11.42 -1.58
N ALA A 123 13.56 -11.61 -2.81
CA ALA A 123 12.58 -12.65 -3.12
C ALA A 123 13.13 -14.06 -2.85
N GLN A 124 14.39 -14.33 -3.22
CA GLN A 124 15.02 -15.62 -2.92
C GLN A 124 15.26 -15.83 -1.42
N GLU A 125 15.66 -14.78 -0.70
CA GLU A 125 15.78 -14.81 0.76
C GLU A 125 14.44 -15.12 1.43
N SER A 126 13.36 -14.44 1.06
CA SER A 126 12.01 -14.67 1.61
C SER A 126 11.49 -16.08 1.37
N ARG A 127 11.80 -16.70 0.21
CA ARG A 127 11.43 -18.10 -0.07
C ARG A 127 12.15 -19.07 0.87
N ARG A 128 13.44 -18.81 1.16
CA ARG A 128 14.21 -19.61 2.11
C ARG A 128 13.68 -19.43 3.53
N ASP A 129 13.40 -18.20 3.94
CA ASP A 129 12.81 -17.91 5.24
C ASP A 129 11.47 -18.63 5.44
N ALA A 130 10.57 -18.58 4.44
CA ALA A 130 9.31 -19.32 4.49
C ALA A 130 9.53 -20.84 4.67
N ALA A 131 10.51 -21.42 3.96
CA ALA A 131 10.84 -22.84 4.08
C ALA A 131 11.46 -23.19 5.44
N ASP A 132 12.38 -22.37 5.94
CA ASP A 132 13.05 -22.56 7.24
C ASP A 132 12.06 -22.48 8.41
N ARG A 133 10.99 -21.69 8.25
CA ARG A 133 9.86 -21.59 9.20
C ARG A 133 8.84 -22.73 9.06
N GLY A 134 9.02 -23.64 8.10
CA GLY A 134 8.09 -24.74 7.85
C GLY A 134 6.75 -24.31 7.25
N LEU A 135 6.68 -23.11 6.66
CA LEU A 135 5.48 -22.62 5.96
C LEU A 135 5.34 -23.31 4.60
N ARG A 136 4.12 -23.35 4.06
CA ARG A 136 3.84 -23.96 2.75
C ARG A 136 4.47 -23.17 1.60
N GLY A 137 4.70 -21.88 1.79
CA GLY A 137 5.35 -21.04 0.80
C GLY A 137 5.26 -19.56 1.09
N LEU A 138 5.70 -18.79 0.10
CA LEU A 138 5.67 -17.33 0.07
C LEU A 138 4.45 -16.85 -0.74
N ARG A 139 3.88 -15.70 -0.39
CA ARG A 139 2.90 -14.96 -1.18
C ARG A 139 3.28 -13.49 -1.20
N VAL A 140 3.66 -12.99 -2.37
CA VAL A 140 4.07 -11.60 -2.55
C VAL A 140 3.06 -10.90 -3.44
N ALA A 141 2.62 -9.71 -3.06
CA ALA A 141 1.90 -8.83 -3.97
C ALA A 141 2.47 -7.42 -3.92
N GLY A 142 2.55 -6.77 -5.08
CA GLY A 142 3.05 -5.40 -5.15
C GLY A 142 2.42 -4.60 -6.27
N PHE A 143 2.30 -3.29 -6.06
CA PHE A 143 1.93 -2.39 -7.14
C PHE A 143 3.11 -2.16 -8.09
N VAL A 144 2.79 -2.18 -9.37
CA VAL A 144 3.61 -1.66 -10.45
C VAL A 144 2.92 -0.41 -10.98
N ARG A 145 3.71 0.64 -11.19
CA ARG A 145 3.27 1.90 -11.81
C ARG A 145 4.19 2.23 -12.97
N ASP A 146 3.70 3.00 -13.93
CA ASP A 146 4.52 3.52 -15.03
C ASP A 146 5.81 4.20 -14.51
N PRO A 147 7.01 3.68 -14.85
CA PRO A 147 8.28 4.22 -14.37
C PRO A 147 8.48 5.73 -14.59
N VAL A 148 8.01 6.27 -15.71
CA VAL A 148 8.13 7.72 -15.99
C VAL A 148 7.17 8.51 -15.09
N SER A 149 5.93 8.06 -14.96
CA SER A 149 4.95 8.68 -14.07
C SER A 149 5.40 8.64 -12.60
N MET A 150 6.14 7.61 -12.17
CA MET A 150 6.74 7.57 -10.82
C MET A 150 7.72 8.73 -10.59
N ILE A 151 8.63 9.02 -11.53
CA ILE A 151 9.58 10.14 -11.38
C ILE A 151 8.85 11.49 -11.41
N VAL A 152 7.91 11.67 -12.34
CA VAL A 152 7.11 12.90 -12.43
C VAL A 152 6.36 13.15 -11.13
N SER A 153 5.73 12.10 -10.60
CA SER A 153 5.01 12.14 -9.33
C SER A 153 5.94 12.43 -8.16
N ALA A 154 7.15 11.85 -8.14
CA ALA A 154 8.15 12.15 -7.11
C ALA A 154 8.62 13.61 -7.17
N TYR A 155 8.82 14.16 -8.37
CA TYR A 155 9.23 15.54 -8.56
C TYR A 155 8.19 16.48 -8.00
N CYS A 156 6.95 16.38 -8.44
CA CYS A 156 5.88 17.27 -7.97
C CYS A 156 5.71 17.23 -6.46
N TYR A 157 5.75 16.04 -5.87
CA TYR A 157 5.61 15.84 -4.43
C TYR A 157 6.74 16.50 -3.63
N HIS A 158 8.00 16.24 -3.98
CA HIS A 158 9.13 16.80 -3.24
C HIS A 158 9.38 18.28 -3.58
N HIS A 159 9.07 18.72 -4.79
CA HIS A 159 9.22 20.11 -5.21
C HIS A 159 8.31 21.06 -4.42
N ARG A 160 7.09 20.62 -4.06
CA ARG A 160 6.20 21.40 -3.18
C ARG A 160 6.59 21.35 -1.69
N GLY A 161 7.65 20.62 -1.33
CA GLY A 161 8.20 20.58 0.02
C GLY A 161 7.78 19.38 0.87
N GLU A 162 7.16 18.35 0.29
CA GLU A 162 6.77 17.16 1.05
C GLU A 162 7.96 16.25 1.39
N GLU A 163 7.80 15.56 2.52
CA GLU A 163 8.82 14.71 3.16
C GLU A 163 10.20 15.41 3.27
N PRO A 164 10.31 16.56 3.96
CA PRO A 164 11.56 17.28 4.05
C PRO A 164 12.70 16.53 4.78
N TRP A 165 12.35 15.45 5.48
CA TRP A 165 13.28 14.52 6.13
C TRP A 165 13.75 13.39 5.21
N ASN A 166 13.22 13.28 3.99
CA ASN A 166 13.61 12.25 3.05
C ASN A 166 14.98 12.57 2.43
N MET A 167 16.04 12.16 3.14
CA MET A 167 17.42 12.40 2.75
C MET A 167 17.88 11.60 1.53
N VAL A 168 17.14 10.58 1.11
CA VAL A 168 17.53 9.73 -0.03
C VAL A 168 17.02 10.33 -1.33
N GLU A 169 15.73 10.66 -1.40
CA GLU A 169 15.13 11.23 -2.60
C GLU A 169 15.19 12.77 -2.65
N ASN A 170 15.17 13.46 -1.51
CA ASN A 170 15.16 14.92 -1.43
C ASN A 170 16.12 15.47 -0.35
N PRO A 171 17.44 15.21 -0.47
CA PRO A 171 18.40 15.65 0.53
C PRO A 171 18.35 17.17 0.71
N HIS A 172 18.16 17.59 1.96
CA HIS A 172 18.11 19.01 2.35
C HIS A 172 17.10 19.85 1.56
N ASN A 173 15.98 19.24 1.13
CA ASN A 173 14.96 19.93 0.34
C ASN A 173 15.48 20.56 -0.95
N ILE A 174 16.52 19.99 -1.56
CA ILE A 174 17.13 20.58 -2.75
C ILE A 174 16.15 20.63 -3.94
N LEU A 175 15.18 19.71 -4.00
CA LEU A 175 14.21 19.67 -5.10
C LEU A 175 13.27 20.87 -5.12
N THR A 176 13.01 21.55 -3.99
CA THR A 176 12.19 22.77 -3.95
C THR A 176 12.85 23.95 -4.66
N GLN A 177 14.17 23.85 -4.88
CA GLN A 177 14.99 24.87 -5.53
C GLN A 177 15.32 24.50 -6.99
N MET A 178 14.88 23.34 -7.45
CA MET A 178 15.14 22.81 -8.79
C MET A 178 13.91 22.95 -9.68
N GLY A 179 14.10 23.52 -10.86
CA GLY A 179 13.13 23.45 -11.94
C GLY A 179 12.94 22.02 -12.47
N PRO A 180 11.91 21.79 -13.31
CA PRO A 180 11.51 20.44 -13.73
C PRO A 180 12.58 19.71 -14.55
N ARG A 181 13.39 20.42 -15.34
CA ARG A 181 14.45 19.80 -16.15
C ARG A 181 15.52 19.15 -15.27
N GLU A 182 16.10 19.91 -14.36
CA GLU A 182 17.13 19.44 -13.43
C GLU A 182 16.56 18.50 -12.36
N GLY A 183 15.35 18.77 -11.87
CA GLY A 183 14.70 17.95 -10.84
C GLY A 183 14.34 16.54 -11.32
N LEU A 184 13.82 16.39 -12.55
CA LEU A 184 13.54 15.08 -13.13
C LEU A 184 14.81 14.24 -13.32
N ALA A 185 15.90 14.86 -13.79
CA ALA A 185 17.18 14.17 -13.92
C ALA A 185 17.69 13.70 -12.54
N PHE A 186 17.66 14.61 -11.56
CA PHE A 186 18.10 14.34 -10.19
C PHE A 186 17.32 13.19 -9.53
N LEU A 187 16.00 13.18 -9.66
CA LEU A 187 15.16 12.11 -9.12
C LEU A 187 15.28 10.82 -9.92
N GLY A 188 15.36 10.92 -11.24
CA GLY A 188 15.48 9.75 -12.10
C GLY A 188 16.70 8.89 -11.74
N GLU A 189 17.84 9.50 -11.42
CA GLU A 189 19.04 8.79 -10.94
C GLU A 189 18.81 8.12 -9.57
N ARG A 190 18.17 8.81 -8.62
CA ARG A 190 17.93 8.31 -7.25
C ARG A 190 16.87 7.24 -7.14
N MET A 191 15.86 7.30 -8.01
CA MET A 191 14.81 6.30 -8.09
C MET A 191 15.23 5.06 -8.88
N LEU A 192 16.33 5.14 -9.65
CA LEU A 192 16.77 4.08 -10.54
C LEU A 192 16.86 2.70 -9.86
N PRO A 193 17.49 2.53 -8.68
CA PRO A 193 17.56 1.22 -8.03
C PRO A 193 16.17 0.63 -7.70
N LYS A 194 15.22 1.48 -7.31
CA LYS A 194 13.85 1.06 -6.95
C LYS A 194 13.08 0.61 -8.18
N VAL A 195 13.18 1.38 -9.27
CA VAL A 195 12.52 1.09 -10.54
C VAL A 195 13.12 -0.15 -11.21
N THR A 196 14.44 -0.34 -11.11
CA THR A 196 15.12 -1.57 -11.53
C THR A 196 14.58 -2.77 -10.76
N ASN A 197 14.58 -2.71 -9.42
CA ASN A 197 14.08 -3.82 -8.59
C ASN A 197 12.60 -4.15 -8.88
N MET A 198 11.74 -3.13 -8.98
CA MET A 198 10.34 -3.30 -9.35
C MET A 198 10.21 -4.01 -10.70
N THR A 199 10.96 -3.53 -11.70
CA THR A 199 10.90 -4.11 -13.05
C THR A 199 11.41 -5.54 -13.08
N ASP A 200 12.51 -5.82 -12.40
CA ASP A 200 13.13 -7.15 -12.40
C ASP A 200 12.27 -8.20 -11.68
N VAL A 201 11.50 -7.79 -10.66
CA VAL A 201 10.56 -8.67 -9.96
C VAL A 201 9.26 -8.86 -10.76
N PHE A 202 8.67 -7.78 -11.28
CA PHE A 202 7.29 -7.79 -11.75
C PHE A 202 7.10 -7.79 -13.28
N ALA A 203 8.17 -7.68 -14.08
CA ALA A 203 8.07 -7.89 -15.53
C ALA A 203 7.71 -9.35 -15.86
N HIS A 204 8.24 -10.30 -15.08
CA HIS A 204 8.00 -11.73 -15.23
C HIS A 204 7.82 -12.35 -13.83
N PRO A 205 6.68 -12.08 -13.16
CA PRO A 205 6.49 -12.50 -11.77
C PRO A 205 6.49 -14.03 -11.67
N ALA A 206 7.08 -14.54 -10.58
CA ALA A 206 7.04 -15.96 -10.24
C ALA A 206 5.63 -16.37 -9.76
N ASN A 207 5.36 -17.67 -9.65
CA ASN A 207 4.04 -18.18 -9.23
C ASN A 207 3.62 -17.75 -7.81
N ASP A 208 4.58 -17.35 -6.98
CA ASP A 208 4.38 -16.83 -5.63
C ASP A 208 4.37 -15.30 -5.56
N THR A 209 4.30 -14.63 -6.71
CA THR A 209 4.33 -13.17 -6.84
C THR A 209 3.17 -12.70 -7.71
N LEU A 210 2.34 -11.81 -7.18
CA LEU A 210 1.28 -11.13 -7.90
C LEU A 210 1.67 -9.68 -8.19
N ARG A 211 1.56 -9.30 -9.45
CA ARG A 211 1.63 -7.91 -9.90
C ARG A 211 0.23 -7.29 -9.86
N LEU A 212 0.09 -6.17 -9.17
CA LEU A 212 -1.07 -5.28 -9.27
C LEU A 212 -0.70 -4.08 -10.13
N ASP A 213 -1.55 -3.70 -11.09
CA ASP A 213 -1.31 -2.53 -11.93
C ASP A 213 -1.95 -1.29 -11.30
N TYR A 214 -1.12 -0.35 -10.81
CA TYR A 214 -1.59 0.85 -10.12
C TYR A 214 -2.62 1.64 -10.94
N GLU A 215 -2.37 1.80 -12.24
CA GLU A 215 -3.26 2.54 -13.14
C GLU A 215 -4.62 1.84 -13.31
N LYS A 216 -4.66 0.50 -13.28
CA LYS A 216 -5.95 -0.23 -13.35
C LYS A 216 -6.71 -0.13 -12.04
N THR A 217 -6.00 -0.27 -10.92
CA THR A 217 -6.59 -0.18 -9.59
C THR A 217 -7.17 1.20 -9.29
N THR A 218 -6.55 2.27 -9.80
CA THR A 218 -6.98 3.65 -9.51
C THR A 218 -7.86 4.28 -10.58
N ALA A 219 -7.94 3.72 -11.79
CA ALA A 219 -8.72 4.29 -12.89
C ALA A 219 -10.25 4.31 -12.66
N SER A 220 -10.77 3.38 -11.87
CA SER A 220 -12.20 3.28 -11.57
C SER A 220 -12.46 2.31 -10.41
N SER A 221 -13.64 2.42 -9.78
CA SER A 221 -14.10 1.46 -8.78
C SER A 221 -14.22 0.03 -9.29
N ASP A 222 -14.66 -0.16 -10.55
CA ASP A 222 -14.74 -1.50 -11.15
C ASP A 222 -13.35 -2.10 -11.37
N GLY A 223 -12.39 -1.27 -11.80
CA GLY A 223 -10.99 -1.65 -11.92
C GLY A 223 -10.37 -2.02 -10.58
N PHE A 224 -10.67 -1.24 -9.54
CA PHE A 224 -10.28 -1.52 -8.16
C PHE A 224 -10.83 -2.89 -7.71
N ASP A 225 -12.13 -3.11 -7.81
CA ASP A 225 -12.78 -4.36 -7.38
C ASP A 225 -12.21 -5.58 -8.11
N SER A 226 -11.97 -5.45 -9.42
CA SER A 226 -11.37 -6.52 -10.21
C SER A 226 -9.96 -6.87 -9.76
N GLU A 227 -9.14 -5.88 -9.37
CA GLU A 227 -7.79 -6.13 -8.88
C GLU A 227 -7.81 -6.71 -7.46
N MET A 228 -8.77 -6.29 -6.62
CA MET A 228 -8.92 -6.84 -5.27
C MET A 228 -9.36 -8.30 -5.28
N VAL A 229 -10.31 -8.69 -6.13
CA VAL A 229 -10.69 -10.11 -6.28
C VAL A 229 -9.47 -10.98 -6.64
N LYS A 230 -8.61 -10.51 -7.55
CA LYS A 230 -7.36 -11.22 -7.90
C LYS A 230 -6.38 -11.30 -6.72
N LEU A 231 -6.22 -10.21 -5.97
CA LEU A 231 -5.35 -10.16 -4.81
C LEU A 231 -5.78 -11.16 -3.74
N ILE A 232 -7.06 -11.16 -3.39
CA ILE A 232 -7.61 -12.00 -2.32
C ILE A 232 -7.60 -13.48 -2.73
N ASP A 233 -7.96 -13.81 -3.98
CA ASP A 233 -7.84 -15.16 -4.53
C ASP A 233 -6.39 -15.66 -4.50
N PHE A 234 -5.44 -14.82 -4.94
CA PHE A 234 -4.02 -15.17 -4.96
C PHE A 234 -3.44 -15.42 -3.56
N PHE A 235 -3.77 -14.58 -2.58
CA PHE A 235 -3.28 -14.71 -1.21
C PHE A 235 -3.85 -15.94 -0.52
N PHE A 236 -5.15 -16.13 -0.60
CA PHE A 236 -5.79 -17.09 0.26
C PHE A 236 -6.16 -18.40 -0.43
N GLN A 237 -6.31 -18.49 -1.76
CA GLN A 237 -6.53 -19.77 -2.48
C GLN A 237 -7.48 -20.77 -1.77
N GLY A 238 -8.57 -20.28 -1.15
CA GLY A 238 -9.51 -21.11 -0.37
C GLY A 238 -9.14 -21.39 1.10
N PHE A 239 -8.14 -20.71 1.68
CA PHE A 239 -7.79 -20.76 3.11
C PHE A 239 -8.71 -19.91 4.00
N ILE A 240 -9.57 -19.10 3.40
CA ILE A 240 -10.61 -18.32 4.09
C ILE A 240 -11.98 -18.75 3.57
N SER A 241 -13.02 -18.62 4.39
CA SER A 241 -14.41 -18.94 3.99
C SER A 241 -14.95 -17.92 2.99
N ASP A 242 -16.08 -18.23 2.35
CA ASP A 242 -16.75 -17.28 1.45
C ASP A 242 -17.19 -16.00 2.20
N GLU A 243 -17.59 -16.13 3.47
CA GLU A 243 -17.94 -15.02 4.34
C GLU A 243 -16.72 -14.16 4.69
N GLU A 244 -15.59 -14.77 5.03
CA GLU A 244 -14.33 -14.06 5.27
C GLU A 244 -13.84 -13.36 4.00
N ASN A 245 -13.97 -14.01 2.83
CA ASN A 245 -13.64 -13.42 1.54
C ASN A 245 -14.51 -12.19 1.24
N ALA A 246 -15.82 -12.28 1.44
CA ALA A 246 -16.73 -11.15 1.28
C ALA A 246 -16.42 -10.01 2.27
N LEU A 247 -16.07 -10.36 3.51
CA LEU A 247 -15.68 -9.39 4.53
C LEU A 247 -14.42 -8.61 4.12
N VAL A 248 -13.39 -9.30 3.64
CA VAL A 248 -12.14 -8.69 3.17
C VAL A 248 -12.39 -7.80 1.95
N LEU A 249 -13.14 -8.28 0.96
CA LEU A 249 -13.48 -7.49 -0.22
C LEU A 249 -14.25 -6.21 0.16
N ASN A 250 -15.21 -6.31 1.07
CA ASN A 250 -15.93 -5.14 1.57
C ASN A 250 -15.02 -4.17 2.35
N ALA A 251 -14.13 -4.68 3.21
CA ALA A 251 -13.19 -3.85 3.95
C ALA A 251 -12.23 -3.09 3.02
N THR A 252 -11.70 -3.76 1.99
CA THR A 252 -10.75 -3.14 1.05
C THR A 252 -11.37 -2.02 0.22
N GLN A 253 -12.69 -1.99 -0.01
CA GLN A 253 -13.35 -0.88 -0.72
C GLN A 253 -13.12 0.49 -0.07
N MET A 254 -12.79 0.54 1.23
CA MET A 254 -12.42 1.78 1.91
C MET A 254 -11.16 2.43 1.34
N ALA A 255 -10.29 1.67 0.66
CA ALA A 255 -9.09 2.19 0.01
C ALA A 255 -9.32 2.61 -1.46
N ASP A 256 -10.53 2.45 -2.00
CA ASP A 256 -10.85 2.88 -3.37
C ASP A 256 -10.96 4.41 -3.44
N LEU A 257 -9.98 5.02 -4.12
CA LEU A 257 -9.89 6.47 -4.31
C LEU A 257 -11.07 7.07 -5.09
N ASN A 258 -11.80 6.27 -5.86
CA ASN A 258 -12.98 6.73 -6.58
C ASN A 258 -14.23 6.77 -5.69
N ARG A 259 -14.33 5.84 -4.74
CA ARG A 259 -15.39 5.83 -3.71
C ARG A 259 -15.10 6.83 -2.59
N HIS A 260 -13.82 7.01 -2.26
CA HIS A 260 -13.36 7.80 -1.11
C HIS A 260 -12.25 8.79 -1.51
N PRO A 261 -12.54 9.80 -2.36
CA PRO A 261 -11.53 10.69 -2.93
C PRO A 261 -10.80 11.57 -1.91
N PHE A 262 -11.31 11.68 -0.68
CA PHE A 262 -10.77 12.52 0.38
C PHE A 262 -9.71 11.82 1.25
N LEU A 263 -9.49 10.51 1.10
CA LEU A 263 -8.56 9.77 1.97
C LEU A 263 -7.07 10.01 1.64
N GLU A 264 -6.74 10.59 0.49
CA GLU A 264 -5.34 10.74 0.01
C GLU A 264 -4.99 12.18 -0.38
N THR A 265 -5.61 13.19 0.25
CA THR A 265 -5.34 14.59 -0.10
C THR A 265 -3.92 15.05 0.22
N GLU A 266 -3.27 14.47 1.23
CA GLU A 266 -1.90 14.86 1.64
C GLU A 266 -0.82 14.24 0.74
N HIS A 267 -1.07 13.06 0.18
CA HIS A 267 -0.09 12.30 -0.61
C HIS A 267 -0.41 12.23 -2.12
N SER A 268 -1.45 12.93 -2.58
CA SER A 268 -1.75 13.16 -4.00
C SER A 268 -0.99 14.37 -4.54
N ASN A 269 -0.71 14.38 -5.84
CA ASN A 269 -0.13 15.54 -6.52
C ASN A 269 -1.21 16.40 -7.17
N ASP A 270 -0.88 17.66 -7.40
CA ASP A 270 -1.64 18.53 -8.28
C ASP A 270 -1.49 18.07 -9.73
N ASP A 271 -2.62 17.86 -10.42
CA ASP A 271 -2.65 17.35 -11.80
C ASP A 271 -1.93 18.29 -12.78
N ASP A 272 -2.04 19.61 -12.56
CA ASP A 272 -1.36 20.62 -13.37
C ASP A 272 0.17 20.52 -13.22
N CYS A 273 0.67 20.25 -12.01
CA CYS A 273 2.10 19.99 -11.80
C CYS A 273 2.57 18.77 -12.60
N GLU A 274 1.88 17.63 -12.51
CA GLU A 274 2.30 16.41 -13.21
C GLU A 274 2.24 16.58 -14.72
N ALA A 275 1.16 17.21 -15.24
CA ALA A 275 1.00 17.48 -16.66
C ALA A 275 2.14 18.36 -17.20
N ARG A 276 2.43 19.49 -16.54
CA ARG A 276 3.51 20.40 -16.95
C ARG A 276 4.89 19.76 -16.82
N THR A 277 5.14 19.02 -15.75
CA THR A 277 6.42 18.33 -15.53
C THR A 277 6.67 17.28 -16.60
N ARG A 278 5.62 16.57 -17.06
CA ARG A 278 5.73 15.55 -18.10
C ARG A 278 6.29 16.11 -19.42
N GLU A 279 6.04 17.38 -19.74
CA GLU A 279 6.61 18.06 -20.92
C GLU A 279 8.15 18.13 -20.90
N TYR A 280 8.77 18.03 -19.71
CA TYR A 280 10.22 18.08 -19.53
C TYR A 280 10.88 16.69 -19.54
N VAL A 281 10.12 15.59 -19.53
CA VAL A 281 10.69 14.23 -19.59
C VAL A 281 11.64 14.03 -20.79
N PRO A 282 11.33 14.52 -22.02
CA PRO A 282 12.26 14.41 -23.15
C PRO A 282 13.60 15.12 -22.95
N THR A 283 13.71 16.00 -21.94
CA THR A 283 14.91 16.77 -21.64
C THR A 283 15.85 16.10 -20.65
N MET A 284 15.45 14.97 -20.07
CA MET A 284 16.31 14.14 -19.21
C MET A 284 17.56 13.67 -19.97
N PRO A 285 18.68 13.38 -19.27
CA PRO A 285 19.84 12.77 -19.89
C PRO A 285 19.47 11.54 -20.73
N ALA A 286 19.94 11.48 -21.98
CA ALA A 286 19.48 10.47 -22.94
C ALA A 286 19.65 9.02 -22.45
N HIS A 287 20.77 8.72 -21.78
CA HIS A 287 21.04 7.40 -21.22
C HIS A 287 20.08 7.03 -20.08
N LEU A 288 19.63 8.01 -19.29
CA LEU A 288 18.69 7.81 -18.20
C LEU A 288 17.28 7.61 -18.76
N LEU A 289 16.85 8.46 -19.69
CA LEU A 289 15.55 8.32 -20.36
C LEU A 289 15.43 6.98 -21.10
N ALA A 290 16.52 6.51 -21.74
CA ALA A 290 16.55 5.20 -22.38
C ALA A 290 16.33 4.04 -21.38
N GLN A 291 16.89 4.11 -20.17
CA GLN A 291 16.66 3.10 -19.13
C GLN A 291 15.20 3.09 -18.69
N TYR A 292 14.61 4.27 -18.41
CA TYR A 292 13.20 4.37 -18.03
C TYR A 292 12.25 3.87 -19.11
N ARG A 293 12.53 4.16 -20.39
CA ARG A 293 11.78 3.60 -21.52
C ARG A 293 11.91 2.09 -21.61
N SER A 294 13.10 1.54 -21.38
CA SER A 294 13.30 0.09 -21.32
C SER A 294 12.47 -0.55 -20.19
N PHE A 295 12.40 0.08 -19.01
CA PHE A 295 11.52 -0.39 -17.93
C PHE A 295 10.04 -0.32 -18.32
N GLN A 296 9.59 0.78 -18.95
CA GLN A 296 8.23 0.89 -19.47
C GLN A 296 7.88 -0.25 -20.44
N GLN A 297 8.79 -0.56 -21.37
CA GLN A 297 8.61 -1.66 -22.33
C GLN A 297 8.50 -3.02 -21.63
N ARG A 298 9.42 -3.33 -20.72
CA ARG A 298 9.43 -4.59 -19.95
C ARG A 298 8.19 -4.77 -19.10
N LEU A 299 7.64 -3.67 -18.57
CA LEU A 299 6.43 -3.66 -17.76
C LEU A 299 5.13 -3.56 -18.59
N GLY A 300 5.22 -3.35 -19.91
CA GLY A 300 4.06 -3.27 -20.80
C GLY A 300 3.37 -1.90 -20.85
N TYR A 301 4.02 -0.83 -20.41
CA TYR A 301 3.53 0.56 -20.52
C TYR A 301 3.89 1.22 -21.85
N ALA A 302 4.83 0.66 -22.60
CA ALA A 302 5.25 1.16 -23.91
C ALA A 302 5.43 -0.01 -24.90
N PRO A 303 5.21 0.22 -26.21
CA PRO A 303 5.53 -0.78 -27.22
C PRO A 303 7.03 -1.06 -27.27
N ALA A 304 7.37 -2.33 -27.52
CA ALA A 304 8.75 -2.81 -27.69
C ALA A 304 9.45 -2.17 -28.90
#